data_AF-A0A1G7HEI6-F1
#
_entry.id   AF-A0A1G7HEI6-F1
#
_cell.length_a   1.000
_cell.length_b   1.000
_cell.length_c   1.000
_cell.angle_alpha   90.00
_cell.angle_beta   90.00
_cell.angle_gamma   90.00
#
_symmetry.space_group_name_H-M   'P 1'
#
loop_
_entity.id
_entity.type
_entity.pdbx_description
1 polymer ?
#
loop_
_entity_poly.entity_id
_entity_poly.type
_entity_poly.pdbx_seq_one_letter_code
_entity_poly.pdbx_strand_id
1 'polypeptide(L)'
;MYNSGGQKTWEVEYDIYGKVRKLVTGSLNDCPFRYQGQFEDVETGLYYNRFRYYNADEGIYICQDPIGLAGGMPNMYSYVLNNNIQFDPFGLECWGTARKKFWKNEAANNSGGYSPNNLKRMKEGKAPKMTVEVTNRKTGVTTTRDYSMELHHKDIPQRVGGDGVHDSSNLDALTPWEHEAVDEFRHVGSDLDEVIKGVDTW
;
A
#
# COMPACT_ATOMS: atom_id res chain seq x y z
N MET A 1 -0.37 -0.44 28.22
CA MET A 1 -1.77 -0.79 28.54
C MET A 1 -2.19 -0.12 29.83
N TYR A 2 -3.49 0.13 29.97
CA TYR A 2 -4.09 0.74 31.16
C TYR A 2 -5.29 -0.10 31.61
N ASN A 3 -5.54 -0.16 32.91
CA ASN A 3 -6.77 -0.74 33.45
C ASN A 3 -7.97 0.22 33.29
N SER A 4 -9.17 -0.22 33.68
CA SER A 4 -10.39 0.61 33.62
C SER A 4 -10.33 1.89 34.47
N GLY A 5 -9.43 1.94 35.46
CA GLY A 5 -9.17 3.13 36.28
C GLY A 5 -8.10 4.07 35.70
N GLY A 6 -7.57 3.81 34.51
CA GLY A 6 -6.53 4.63 33.88
C GLY A 6 -5.12 4.47 34.46
N GLN A 7 -4.89 3.44 35.28
CA GLN A 7 -3.55 3.14 35.80
C GLN A 7 -2.78 2.27 34.81
N LYS A 8 -1.50 2.59 34.60
CA LYS A 8 -0.63 1.89 33.66
C LYS A 8 -0.35 0.47 34.18
N THR A 9 -0.74 -0.54 33.41
CA THR A 9 -0.56 -1.96 33.77
C THR A 9 0.59 -2.63 33.03
N TRP A 10 0.94 -2.12 31.86
CA TRP A 10 2.02 -2.68 31.05
C TRP A 10 2.67 -1.62 30.18
N GLU A 11 4.00 -1.61 30.14
CA GLU A 11 4.78 -0.69 29.32
C GLU A 11 6.14 -1.29 28.99
N VAL A 12 6.52 -1.17 27.72
CA VAL A 12 7.82 -1.60 27.21
C VAL A 12 8.37 -0.56 26.25
N GLU A 13 9.69 -0.53 26.13
CA GLU A 13 10.42 0.20 25.11
C GLU A 13 10.98 -0.79 24.09
N TYR A 14 10.77 -0.50 22.80
CA TYR A 14 11.26 -1.31 21.69
C TYR A 14 12.49 -0.68 21.03
N ASP A 15 13.28 -1.49 20.33
CA ASP A 15 14.29 -1.01 19.38
C ASP A 15 13.69 -0.78 17.97
N ILE A 16 14.54 -0.43 17.01
CA ILE A 16 14.13 -0.16 15.63
C ILE A 16 13.57 -1.40 14.89
N TYR A 17 13.85 -2.61 15.39
CA TYR A 17 13.40 -3.89 14.84
C TYR A 17 12.21 -4.46 15.62
N GLY A 18 11.82 -3.84 16.73
CA GLY A 18 10.67 -4.27 17.53
C GLY A 18 11.04 -5.24 18.65
N LYS A 19 12.34 -5.47 18.89
CA LYS A 19 12.78 -6.22 20.06
C LYS A 19 12.55 -5.38 21.32
N VAL A 20 12.06 -6.01 22.38
CA VAL A 20 11.94 -5.34 23.68
C VAL A 20 13.33 -5.02 24.23
N ARG A 21 13.62 -3.72 24.38
CA ARG A 21 14.85 -3.23 25.00
C ARG A 21 14.72 -3.16 26.51
N LYS A 22 13.55 -2.75 26.98
CA LYS A 22 13.29 -2.49 28.40
C LYS A 22 11.83 -2.72 28.72
N LEU A 23 11.59 -3.53 29.74
CA LEU A 23 10.31 -3.64 30.41
C LEU A 23 10.22 -2.52 31.46
N VAL A 24 9.25 -1.62 31.31
CA VAL A 24 9.05 -0.47 32.21
C VAL A 24 8.03 -0.79 33.28
N THR A 25 6.95 -1.51 32.95
CA THR A 25 5.88 -1.89 33.88
C THR A 25 5.24 -3.21 33.46
N GLY A 26 4.85 -4.03 34.43
CA GLY A 26 4.18 -5.32 34.21
C GLY A 26 5.15 -6.47 33.96
N SER A 27 4.67 -7.50 33.26
CA SER A 27 5.43 -8.67 32.81
C SER A 27 5.37 -8.81 31.29
N LEU A 28 6.38 -9.40 30.66
CA LEU A 28 6.35 -9.73 29.22
C LEU A 28 5.24 -10.72 28.87
N ASN A 29 4.77 -11.49 29.85
CA ASN A 29 3.68 -12.45 29.67
C ASN A 29 2.29 -11.79 29.70
N ASP A 30 2.18 -10.54 30.19
CA ASP A 30 0.90 -9.83 30.27
C ASP A 30 0.42 -9.37 28.89
N CYS A 31 1.34 -9.23 27.94
CA CYS A 31 1.08 -8.84 26.57
C CYS A 31 1.85 -9.75 25.63
N PRO A 32 1.21 -10.60 24.82
CA PRO A 32 1.92 -11.35 23.78
C PRO A 32 2.18 -10.50 22.52
N PHE A 33 1.54 -9.34 22.38
CA PHE A 33 1.70 -8.48 21.21
C PHE A 33 3.01 -7.68 21.27
N ARG A 34 3.66 -7.52 20.10
CA ARG A 34 4.94 -6.80 19.95
C ARG A 34 4.78 -5.56 19.08
N TYR A 35 5.56 -5.42 18.00
CA TYR A 35 5.21 -4.45 16.96
C TYR A 35 3.86 -4.79 16.34
N GLN A 36 3.35 -3.84 15.57
CA GLN A 36 2.03 -3.95 14.97
C GLN A 36 1.87 -5.34 14.31
N GLY A 37 0.76 -6.02 14.54
CA GLY A 37 0.46 -7.36 14.02
C GLY A 37 1.35 -8.53 14.44
N GLN A 38 2.39 -8.31 15.26
CA GLN A 38 3.27 -9.36 15.76
C GLN A 38 2.76 -9.98 17.06
N PHE A 39 2.80 -11.30 17.11
CA PHE A 39 2.56 -12.10 18.31
C PHE A 39 3.86 -12.81 18.71
N GLU A 40 4.36 -12.62 19.92
CA GLU A 40 5.52 -13.36 20.40
C GLU A 40 5.16 -14.83 20.66
N ASP A 41 5.84 -15.72 19.95
CA ASP A 41 5.88 -17.12 20.29
C ASP A 41 6.98 -17.33 21.34
N VAL A 42 6.56 -17.55 22.59
CA VAL A 42 7.47 -17.66 23.74
C VAL A 42 8.32 -18.93 23.68
N GLU A 43 7.87 -19.98 22.97
CA GLU A 43 8.63 -21.22 22.84
C GLU A 43 9.89 -21.04 21.98
N THR A 44 9.77 -20.23 20.92
CA THR A 44 10.85 -20.00 19.95
C THR A 44 11.55 -18.66 20.15
N GLY A 45 10.92 -17.70 20.83
CA GLY A 45 11.36 -16.31 20.92
C GLY A 45 11.16 -15.51 19.63
N LEU A 46 10.54 -16.12 18.60
CA LEU A 46 10.25 -15.48 17.32
C LEU A 46 8.90 -14.78 17.37
N TYR A 47 8.73 -13.78 16.49
CA TYR A 47 7.49 -13.04 16.38
C TYR A 47 6.69 -13.57 15.19
N TYR A 48 5.54 -14.15 15.47
CA TYR A 48 4.64 -14.67 14.47
C TYR A 48 3.84 -13.54 13.80
N ASN A 49 4.00 -13.44 12.48
CA ASN A 49 3.27 -12.57 11.58
C ASN A 49 2.51 -13.41 10.57
N ARG A 50 1.37 -13.98 10.97
CA ARG A 50 0.39 -14.75 10.15
C ARG A 50 0.97 -15.79 9.19
N PHE A 51 1.69 -15.39 8.14
CA PHE A 51 2.34 -16.29 7.18
C PHE A 51 3.85 -16.48 7.40
N ARG A 52 4.50 -15.70 8.28
CA ARG A 52 5.95 -15.75 8.50
C ARG A 52 6.35 -15.57 9.96
N TYR A 53 7.52 -16.10 10.32
CA TYR A 53 8.17 -15.88 11.61
C TYR A 53 9.28 -14.85 11.47
N TYR A 54 9.26 -13.85 12.34
CA TYR A 54 10.18 -12.71 12.37
C TYR A 54 11.17 -12.87 13.52
N ASN A 55 12.45 -12.72 13.22
CA ASN A 55 13.52 -12.66 14.18
C ASN A 55 13.80 -11.19 14.53
N ALA A 56 13.44 -10.79 15.76
CA ALA A 56 13.63 -9.43 16.23
C ALA A 56 15.10 -9.09 16.54
N ASP A 57 15.97 -10.09 16.75
CA ASP A 57 17.41 -9.87 16.96
C ASP A 57 18.11 -9.41 15.68
N GLU A 58 17.73 -10.00 14.55
CA GLU A 58 18.34 -9.75 13.24
C GLU A 58 17.53 -8.76 12.41
N GLY A 59 16.27 -8.52 12.78
CA GLY A 59 15.39 -7.62 12.07
C GLY A 59 14.82 -8.18 10.75
N ILE A 60 14.78 -9.51 10.60
CA ILE A 60 14.40 -10.21 9.36
C ILE A 60 13.41 -11.35 9.62
N TYR A 61 12.70 -11.77 8.57
CA TYR A 61 11.98 -13.04 8.56
C TYR A 61 12.96 -14.21 8.42
N ILE A 62 12.66 -15.32 9.10
CA ILE A 62 13.47 -16.56 8.99
C ILE A 62 13.05 -17.44 7.80
N CYS A 63 11.90 -17.15 7.21
CA CYS A 63 11.36 -17.84 6.05
C CYS A 63 11.19 -16.88 4.87
N GLN A 64 11.41 -17.40 3.66
CA GLN A 64 11.26 -16.67 2.41
C GLN A 64 9.82 -16.17 2.24
N ASP A 65 9.66 -14.97 1.67
CA ASP A 65 8.36 -14.44 1.28
C ASP A 65 7.59 -15.42 0.35
N PRO A 66 6.37 -15.88 0.73
CA PRO A 66 5.56 -16.79 -0.10
C PRO A 66 5.28 -16.26 -1.50
N ILE A 67 5.20 -14.94 -1.68
CA ILE A 67 4.97 -14.30 -2.99
C ILE A 67 6.29 -13.99 -3.74
N GLY A 68 7.43 -14.32 -3.13
CA GLY A 68 8.76 -14.21 -3.74
C GLY A 68 9.07 -12.82 -4.28
N LEU A 69 9.61 -12.76 -5.50
CA LEU A 69 9.96 -11.49 -6.15
C LEU A 69 8.75 -10.60 -6.48
N ALA A 70 7.53 -11.13 -6.41
CA ALA A 70 6.33 -10.31 -6.62
C ALA A 70 6.18 -9.24 -5.53
N GLY A 71 6.70 -9.44 -4.32
CA GLY A 71 6.63 -8.45 -3.23
C GLY A 71 7.33 -7.12 -3.51
N GLY A 72 8.16 -7.05 -4.57
CA GLY A 72 8.88 -5.83 -4.96
C GLY A 72 10.03 -5.46 -4.04
N MET A 73 10.36 -6.32 -3.07
CA MET A 73 11.51 -6.18 -2.20
C MET A 73 12.69 -6.98 -2.77
N PRO A 74 13.89 -6.38 -2.86
CA PRO A 74 15.07 -7.08 -3.37
C PRO A 74 15.54 -8.20 -2.43
N ASN A 75 15.15 -8.13 -1.15
CA ASN A 75 15.42 -9.15 -0.15
C ASN A 75 14.10 -9.81 0.28
N MET A 76 14.00 -11.13 0.06
CA MET A 76 12.82 -11.94 0.37
C MET A 76 12.63 -12.22 1.86
N TYR A 77 13.62 -11.90 2.68
CA TYR A 77 13.59 -12.07 4.14
C TYR A 77 13.32 -10.76 4.88
N SER A 78 13.18 -9.63 4.17
CA SER A 78 13.02 -8.34 4.85
C SER A 78 11.58 -8.13 5.36
N TYR A 79 11.45 -7.44 6.49
CA TYR A 79 10.16 -7.16 7.15
C TYR A 79 9.32 -6.15 6.38
N VAL A 80 9.87 -4.96 6.13
CA VAL A 80 9.27 -3.85 5.37
C VAL A 80 10.37 -2.94 4.84
N LEU A 81 10.08 -2.12 3.81
CA LEU A 81 11.06 -1.21 3.22
C LEU A 81 11.40 -0.02 4.14
N ASN A 82 10.44 0.45 4.94
CA ASN A 82 10.65 1.46 5.98
C ASN A 82 9.68 1.24 7.15
N ASN A 83 10.19 0.78 8.29
CA ASN A 83 9.40 0.40 9.47
C ASN A 83 8.66 1.56 10.13
N ASN A 84 9.05 2.82 9.87
CA ASN A 84 8.39 4.01 10.42
C ASN A 84 7.26 4.55 9.54
N ILE A 85 7.18 4.12 8.28
CA ILE A 85 6.20 4.61 7.30
C ILE A 85 5.27 3.49 6.83
N GLN A 86 5.75 2.25 6.87
CA GLN A 86 5.05 1.08 6.38
C GLN A 86 4.96 0.06 7.50
N PHE A 87 3.73 -0.35 7.76
CA PHE A 87 3.43 -1.54 8.53
C PHE A 87 2.88 -2.58 7.54
N ASP A 88 3.26 -3.86 7.68
CA ASP A 88 2.84 -4.97 6.82
C ASP A 88 2.00 -5.98 7.61
N PRO A 89 0.67 -5.73 7.75
CA PRO A 89 -0.23 -6.59 8.54
C PRO A 89 -0.34 -8.03 8.02
N PHE A 90 -0.02 -8.24 6.75
CA PHE A 90 -0.25 -9.52 6.09
C PHE A 90 1.03 -10.17 5.56
N GLY A 91 2.18 -9.51 5.53
CA GLY A 91 3.37 -10.09 4.94
C GLY A 91 3.29 -10.22 3.41
N LEU A 92 2.56 -9.34 2.71
CA LEU A 92 2.20 -9.49 1.28
C LEU A 92 2.63 -8.29 0.42
N GLU A 93 2.51 -8.40 -0.91
CA GLU A 93 2.93 -7.38 -1.88
C GLU A 93 2.26 -6.05 -1.56
N CYS A 94 3.05 -5.00 -1.36
CA CYS A 94 2.49 -3.69 -1.11
C CYS A 94 1.91 -3.08 -2.40
N TRP A 95 0.81 -2.34 -2.27
CA TRP A 95 0.11 -1.70 -3.38
C TRP A 95 1.01 -0.83 -4.27
N GLY A 96 2.01 -0.18 -3.68
CA GLY A 96 2.96 0.64 -4.43
C GLY A 96 3.74 -0.15 -5.48
N THR A 97 4.05 -1.42 -5.20
CA THR A 97 4.70 -2.34 -6.14
C THR A 97 3.72 -2.80 -7.21
N ALA A 98 2.55 -3.30 -6.79
CA ALA A 98 1.51 -3.78 -7.70
C ALA A 98 1.11 -2.71 -8.73
N ARG A 99 0.87 -1.48 -8.27
CA ARG A 99 0.54 -0.34 -9.14
C ARG A 99 1.64 -0.04 -10.15
N LYS A 100 2.91 -0.06 -9.74
CA LYS A 100 4.04 0.15 -10.66
C LYS A 100 4.11 -0.94 -11.72
N LYS A 101 3.89 -2.19 -11.32
CA LYS A 101 3.88 -3.36 -12.21
C LYS A 101 2.75 -3.25 -13.24
N PHE A 102 1.55 -2.88 -12.80
CA PHE A 102 0.41 -2.66 -13.68
C PHE A 102 0.74 -1.67 -14.81
N TRP A 103 1.19 -0.45 -14.48
CA TRP A 103 1.47 0.58 -15.50
C TRP A 103 2.61 0.21 -16.45
N LYS A 104 3.63 -0.51 -15.96
CA LYS A 104 4.71 -1.03 -16.82
C LYS A 104 4.19 -2.07 -17.82
N ASN A 105 3.32 -2.97 -17.36
CA ASN A 105 2.71 -3.99 -18.21
C ASN A 105 1.77 -3.35 -19.23
N GLU A 106 0.96 -2.37 -18.82
CA GLU A 106 0.05 -1.64 -19.70
C GLU A 106 0.81 -0.91 -20.81
N ALA A 107 1.95 -0.26 -20.49
CA ALA A 107 2.79 0.39 -21.48
C ALA A 107 3.48 -0.58 -22.46
N ALA A 108 3.67 -1.84 -22.07
CA ALA A 108 4.25 -2.87 -22.92
C ALA A 108 3.19 -3.51 -23.84
N ASN A 109 1.98 -3.72 -23.34
CA ASN A 109 0.94 -4.47 -24.04
C ASN A 109 0.00 -3.59 -24.87
N ASN A 110 -0.20 -2.33 -24.47
CA ASN A 110 -1.17 -1.42 -25.08
C ASN A 110 -0.54 -0.06 -25.43
N SER A 111 0.62 -0.09 -26.11
CA SER A 111 1.36 1.14 -26.38
C SER A 111 0.63 2.12 -27.32
N GLY A 112 -0.34 1.66 -28.11
CA GLY A 112 -1.12 2.49 -29.01
C GLY A 112 -2.17 3.39 -28.33
N GLY A 113 -2.54 3.08 -27.08
CA GLY A 113 -3.53 3.85 -26.31
C GLY A 113 -2.95 5.04 -25.54
N TYR A 114 -1.64 5.32 -25.66
CA TYR A 114 -0.97 6.34 -24.87
C TYR A 114 0.00 7.18 -25.69
N SER A 115 0.11 8.45 -25.34
CA SER A 115 1.08 9.36 -25.95
C SER A 115 2.52 8.97 -25.61
N PRO A 116 3.53 9.36 -26.43
CA PRO A 116 4.94 9.04 -26.16
C PRO A 116 5.42 9.49 -24.78
N ASN A 117 4.93 10.65 -24.31
CA ASN A 117 5.24 11.19 -22.99
C ASN A 117 4.66 10.31 -21.87
N ASN A 118 3.42 9.85 -22.02
CA ASN A 118 2.80 8.93 -21.07
C ASN A 118 3.46 7.55 -21.09
N LEU A 119 3.82 7.01 -22.25
CA LEU A 119 4.57 5.75 -22.35
C LEU A 119 5.91 5.80 -21.60
N LYS A 120 6.66 6.90 -21.74
CA LYS A 120 7.92 7.08 -21.00
C LYS A 120 7.68 7.07 -19.48
N ARG A 121 6.64 7.76 -19.03
CA ARG A 121 6.24 7.81 -17.62
C ARG A 121 5.78 6.44 -17.09
N MET A 122 5.01 5.70 -17.87
CA MET A 122 4.52 4.37 -17.49
C MET A 122 5.61 3.31 -17.47
N LYS A 123 6.63 3.40 -18.34
CA LYS A 123 7.84 2.55 -18.25
C LYS A 123 8.60 2.73 -16.93
N GLU A 124 8.48 3.89 -16.27
CA GLU A 124 8.99 4.13 -14.92
C GLU A 124 8.04 3.62 -13.80
N GLY A 125 6.88 3.05 -14.16
CA GLY A 125 5.84 2.59 -13.23
C GLY A 125 4.93 3.72 -12.70
N LYS A 126 4.89 4.86 -13.37
CA LYS A 126 4.00 5.98 -13.00
C LYS A 126 2.76 5.98 -13.89
N ALA A 127 1.60 6.25 -13.29
CA ALA A 127 0.34 6.36 -14.03
C ALA A 127 0.39 7.43 -15.13
N PRO A 128 -0.26 7.21 -16.28
CA PRO A 128 -0.41 8.23 -17.32
C PRO A 128 -1.20 9.43 -16.79
N LYS A 129 -1.04 10.57 -17.46
CA LYS A 129 -1.71 11.83 -17.12
C LYS A 129 -2.58 12.32 -18.27
N MET A 130 -3.64 13.02 -17.89
CA MET A 130 -4.48 13.83 -18.76
C MET A 130 -4.53 15.27 -18.25
N THR A 131 -4.66 16.22 -19.17
CA THR A 131 -4.89 17.63 -18.85
C THR A 131 -6.36 17.91 -19.03
N VAL A 132 -7.00 18.39 -17.96
CA VAL A 132 -8.45 18.59 -17.91
C VAL A 132 -8.77 19.95 -17.33
N GLU A 133 -9.89 20.50 -17.76
CA GLU A 133 -10.54 21.63 -17.13
C GLU A 133 -11.55 21.12 -16.10
N VAL A 134 -11.44 21.63 -14.89
CA VAL A 134 -12.26 21.16 -13.76
C VAL A 134 -12.77 22.34 -12.95
N THR A 135 -14.01 22.23 -12.51
CA THR A 135 -14.65 23.21 -11.64
C THR A 135 -14.71 22.67 -10.21
N ASN A 136 -14.14 23.41 -9.26
CA ASN A 136 -14.18 22.99 -7.86
C ASN A 136 -15.60 23.11 -7.28
N ARG A 137 -16.13 22.02 -6.71
CA ARG A 137 -17.51 21.99 -6.17
C ARG A 137 -17.78 22.98 -5.03
N LYS A 138 -16.75 23.34 -4.27
CA LYS A 138 -16.89 24.26 -3.11
C LYS A 138 -16.71 25.72 -3.50
N THR A 139 -15.76 26.03 -4.38
CA THR A 139 -15.43 27.41 -4.73
C THR A 139 -16.05 27.88 -6.04
N GLY A 140 -16.54 26.97 -6.88
CA GLY A 140 -17.04 27.27 -8.22
C GLY A 140 -15.96 27.76 -9.19
N VAL A 141 -14.68 27.65 -8.82
CA VAL A 141 -13.57 28.13 -9.64
C VAL A 141 -13.14 27.02 -10.61
N THR A 142 -13.11 27.37 -11.88
CA THR A 142 -12.62 26.52 -12.97
C THR A 142 -11.11 26.67 -13.11
N THR A 143 -10.40 25.54 -13.19
CA THR A 143 -8.94 25.53 -13.41
C THR A 143 -8.53 24.41 -14.34
N THR A 144 -7.54 24.66 -15.20
CA THR A 144 -6.87 23.62 -15.97
C THR A 144 -5.77 22.96 -15.15
N ARG A 145 -5.82 21.63 -15.01
CA ARG A 145 -4.81 20.86 -14.24
C ARG A 145 -4.55 19.50 -14.85
N ASP A 146 -3.36 18.97 -14.55
CA ASP A 146 -3.00 17.59 -14.90
C ASP A 146 -3.45 16.62 -13.81
N TYR A 147 -4.25 15.64 -14.19
CA TYR A 147 -4.64 14.53 -13.33
C TYR A 147 -4.01 13.24 -13.81
N SER A 148 -3.57 12.41 -12.85
CA SER A 148 -3.08 11.06 -13.16
C SER A 148 -4.25 10.09 -13.15
N MET A 149 -4.21 9.07 -14.01
CA MET A 149 -5.15 7.95 -13.90
C MET A 149 -4.96 7.19 -12.59
N GLU A 150 -6.03 6.56 -12.14
CA GLU A 150 -6.12 5.78 -10.92
C GLU A 150 -6.37 4.30 -11.25
N LEU A 151 -6.14 3.42 -10.27
CA LEU A 151 -6.49 2.01 -10.38
C LEU A 151 -7.54 1.70 -9.32
N HIS A 152 -8.61 1.01 -9.73
CA HIS A 152 -9.70 0.58 -8.88
C HIS A 152 -9.74 -0.94 -8.77
N HIS A 153 -9.96 -1.44 -7.55
CA HIS A 153 -10.16 -2.87 -7.27
C HIS A 153 -11.64 -3.24 -7.43
N LYS A 154 -11.97 -4.13 -8.36
CA LYS A 154 -13.36 -4.50 -8.68
C LYS A 154 -13.98 -5.46 -7.66
N ASP A 155 -13.57 -6.71 -7.72
CA ASP A 155 -14.23 -7.82 -7.02
C ASP A 155 -13.61 -8.03 -5.63
N ILE A 156 -12.28 -7.94 -5.56
CA ILE A 156 -11.53 -8.18 -4.33
C ILE A 156 -10.93 -6.86 -3.85
N PRO A 157 -11.50 -6.22 -2.81
CA PRO A 157 -11.01 -4.94 -2.35
C PRO A 157 -9.64 -5.08 -1.69
N GLN A 158 -8.80 -4.05 -1.85
CA GLN A 158 -7.42 -4.01 -1.35
C GLN A 158 -7.28 -4.45 0.11
N ARG A 159 -8.23 -4.06 0.99
CA ARG A 159 -8.19 -4.35 2.43
C ARG A 159 -8.23 -5.83 2.78
N VAL A 160 -8.71 -6.69 1.88
CA VAL A 160 -8.83 -8.14 2.12
C VAL A 160 -7.46 -8.80 2.08
N GLY A 161 -6.55 -8.29 1.24
CA GLY A 161 -5.23 -8.90 1.03
C GLY A 161 -5.33 -10.33 0.45
N GLY A 162 -4.18 -10.91 0.09
CA GLY A 162 -4.09 -12.26 -0.46
C GLY A 162 -3.94 -12.33 -1.98
N ASP A 163 -3.94 -13.55 -2.49
CA ASP A 163 -3.73 -13.84 -3.90
C ASP A 163 -4.88 -13.30 -4.77
N GLY A 164 -4.56 -12.81 -5.96
CA GLY A 164 -5.55 -12.27 -6.90
C GLY A 164 -6.00 -10.83 -6.64
N VAL A 165 -5.76 -10.27 -5.44
CA VAL A 165 -6.15 -8.89 -5.10
C VAL A 165 -5.53 -7.88 -6.06
N HIS A 166 -4.25 -8.07 -6.42
CA HIS A 166 -3.47 -7.15 -7.22
C HIS A 166 -3.33 -7.58 -8.68
N ASP A 167 -4.08 -8.58 -9.10
CA ASP A 167 -4.05 -9.06 -10.48
C ASP A 167 -4.68 -8.04 -11.43
N SER A 168 -4.14 -7.95 -12.65
CA SER A 168 -4.65 -7.03 -13.66
C SER A 168 -6.13 -7.29 -14.02
N SER A 169 -6.64 -8.51 -13.82
CA SER A 169 -8.05 -8.83 -14.00
C SER A 169 -8.95 -8.14 -12.97
N ASN A 170 -8.45 -7.93 -11.75
CA ASN A 170 -9.16 -7.28 -10.65
C ASN A 170 -8.94 -5.77 -10.60
N LEU A 171 -8.12 -5.22 -11.50
CA LEU A 171 -7.76 -3.80 -11.54
C LEU A 171 -8.30 -3.12 -12.79
N ASP A 172 -9.04 -2.03 -12.61
CA ASP A 172 -9.44 -1.12 -13.70
C ASP A 172 -8.68 0.18 -13.67
N ALA A 173 -8.18 0.60 -14.83
CA ALA A 173 -7.60 1.91 -15.03
C ALA A 173 -8.71 2.93 -15.30
N LEU A 174 -8.94 3.82 -14.34
CA LEU A 174 -10.03 4.79 -14.37
C LEU A 174 -9.49 6.22 -14.24
N THR A 175 -10.26 7.18 -14.74
CA THR A 175 -10.08 8.58 -14.36
C THR A 175 -10.49 8.80 -12.90
N PRO A 176 -10.02 9.87 -12.24
CA PRO A 176 -10.48 10.20 -10.88
C PRO A 176 -12.02 10.29 -10.76
N TRP A 177 -12.71 10.77 -11.81
CA TRP A 177 -14.16 10.92 -11.85
C TRP A 177 -14.89 9.59 -12.05
N GLU A 178 -14.39 8.74 -12.94
CA GLU A 178 -14.90 7.38 -13.09
C GLU A 178 -14.69 6.58 -11.81
N HIS A 179 -13.55 6.78 -11.14
CA HIS A 179 -13.30 6.14 -9.85
C HIS A 179 -14.27 6.63 -8.77
N GLU A 180 -14.54 7.94 -8.69
CA GLU A 180 -15.58 8.50 -7.82
C GLU A 180 -16.99 7.97 -8.15
N ALA A 181 -17.27 7.62 -9.41
CA ALA A 181 -18.55 7.06 -9.81
C ALA A 181 -18.75 5.60 -9.36
N VAL A 182 -17.67 4.83 -9.16
CA VAL A 182 -17.73 3.40 -8.77
C VAL A 182 -17.37 3.14 -7.31
N ASP A 183 -16.64 4.05 -6.66
CA ASP A 183 -16.23 3.94 -5.26
C ASP A 183 -16.88 5.03 -4.41
N GLU A 184 -17.80 4.61 -3.53
CA GLU A 184 -18.52 5.48 -2.59
C GLU A 184 -17.59 6.31 -1.69
N PHE A 185 -16.36 5.84 -1.44
CA PHE A 185 -15.38 6.53 -0.58
C PHE A 185 -14.41 7.42 -1.35
N ARG A 186 -14.45 7.42 -2.69
CA ARG A 186 -13.58 8.23 -3.53
C ARG A 186 -14.28 9.52 -3.91
N HIS A 187 -13.76 10.67 -3.45
CA HIS A 187 -14.33 11.98 -3.80
C HIS A 187 -13.29 12.90 -4.44
N VAL A 188 -13.48 13.30 -5.70
CA VAL A 188 -12.53 14.19 -6.40
C VAL A 188 -12.69 15.63 -5.91
N GLY A 189 -13.92 16.04 -5.56
CA GLY A 189 -14.23 17.38 -5.07
C GLY A 189 -14.23 18.47 -6.15
N SER A 190 -14.08 18.08 -7.40
CA SER A 190 -14.20 18.94 -8.59
C SER A 190 -14.95 18.17 -9.67
N ASP A 191 -15.76 18.86 -10.46
CA ASP A 191 -16.43 18.30 -11.62
C ASP A 191 -15.55 18.45 -12.86
N LEU A 192 -15.59 17.45 -13.73
CA LEU A 192 -14.88 17.45 -15.00
C LEU A 192 -15.71 18.23 -16.01
N ASP A 193 -15.16 19.34 -16.51
CA ASP A 193 -15.83 20.15 -17.51
C ASP A 193 -15.41 19.72 -18.92
N GLU A 194 -14.10 19.63 -19.17
CA GLU A 194 -13.55 19.28 -20.48
C GLU A 194 -12.21 18.54 -20.37
N VAL A 195 -11.98 17.57 -21.27
CA VAL A 195 -10.67 16.93 -21.44
C VAL A 195 -9.89 17.65 -22.54
N ILE A 196 -8.93 18.48 -22.15
CA ILE A 196 -8.10 19.26 -23.08
C ILE A 196 -7.05 18.37 -23.75
N LYS A 197 -6.43 17.46 -22.98
CA LYS A 197 -5.49 16.45 -23.49
C LYS A 197 -5.75 15.12 -22.81
N GLY A 198 -6.18 14.14 -23.60
CA GLY A 198 -6.33 12.75 -23.19
C GLY A 198 -4.98 12.06 -22.97
N VAL A 199 -5.04 10.83 -22.48
CA VAL A 199 -3.83 10.03 -22.20
C VAL A 199 -3.10 9.58 -23.46
N ASP A 200 -3.81 9.53 -24.58
CA ASP A 200 -3.38 9.17 -25.93
C ASP A 200 -3.00 10.40 -26.79
N THR A 201 -3.24 11.62 -26.31
CA THR A 201 -3.03 12.84 -27.08
C THR A 201 -1.54 13.16 -27.22
N TRP A 202 -1.07 13.32 -28.47
CA TRP A 202 0.34 13.44 -28.88
C TRP A 202 0.89 14.86 -28.68
#